data_AF-A0A1F7JJK2-F1
#
_entry.id   AF-A0A1F7JJK2-F1
#
_cell.length_a   1.000
_cell.length_b   1.000
_cell.length_c   1.000
_cell.angle_alpha   90.00
_cell.angle_beta   90.00
_cell.angle_gamma   90.00
#
_symmetry.space_group_name_H-M   'P 1'
#
loop_
_entity.id
_entity.type
_entity.pdbx_description
1 polymer ?
#
loop_
_entity_poly.entity_id
_entity_poly.type
_entity_poly.pdbx_seq_one_letter_code
_entity_poly.pdbx_strand_id
1 'polypeptide(L)'
;MLEFLVKTKKTLSDIRSKFEKYYSSGEMNFVISEPDSMIINLEKKYSITGKIDKLDGLTILASDYWFNVRKSNTEPLLRVNIEADTLDKLSKIKQEIISYIVSQGGILK
;
A
#
# COMPACT_ATOMS: atom_id res chain seq x y z
N MET A 1 26.11 11.69 -11.30
CA MET A 1 25.20 11.70 -10.12
C MET A 1 25.92 11.45 -8.79
N LEU A 2 27.26 11.29 -8.76
CA LEU A 2 28.04 11.11 -7.51
C LEU A 2 28.56 12.42 -6.89
N GLU A 3 28.52 13.55 -7.60
CA GLU A 3 29.20 14.79 -7.16
C GLU A 3 28.38 15.70 -6.26
N PHE A 4 27.06 15.49 -6.12
CA PHE A 4 26.22 16.41 -5.35
C PHE A 4 26.21 16.14 -3.83
N LEU A 5 26.78 15.02 -3.38
CA LEU A 5 26.70 14.56 -1.99
C LEU A 5 27.79 15.12 -1.07
N VAL A 6 28.81 15.80 -1.59
CA VAL A 6 29.99 16.20 -0.79
C VAL A 6 29.84 17.59 -0.14
N LYS A 7 28.89 18.44 -0.57
CA LYS A 7 28.88 19.86 -0.18
C LYS A 7 27.97 20.26 0.99
N THR A 8 27.19 19.34 1.54
CA THR A 8 26.34 19.64 2.70
C THR A 8 26.66 18.69 3.83
N LYS A 9 27.22 19.22 4.92
CA LYS A 9 27.31 18.58 6.25
C LYS A 9 25.91 18.36 6.86
N LYS A 10 25.00 17.74 6.10
CA LYS A 10 23.69 17.28 6.56
C LYS A 10 23.68 15.79 6.32
N THR A 11 23.34 15.03 7.34
CA THR A 11 23.24 13.58 7.21
C THR A 11 22.10 13.27 6.23
N LEU A 12 22.21 12.18 5.47
CA LEU A 12 21.10 11.66 4.63
C LEU A 12 19.81 11.46 5.46
N SER A 13 19.94 11.26 6.77
CA SER A 13 18.83 11.16 7.72
C SER A 13 18.03 12.46 7.89
N ASP A 14 18.67 13.63 7.83
CA ASP A 14 17.99 14.94 8.00
C ASP A 14 17.19 15.37 6.76
N ILE A 15 17.61 14.93 5.57
CA ILE A 15 16.91 15.22 4.31
C ILE A 15 15.68 14.30 4.16
N ARG A 16 15.78 13.05 4.65
CA ARG A 16 14.70 12.06 4.60
C ARG A 16 13.49 12.45 5.45
N SER A 17 13.71 13.02 6.63
CA SER A 17 12.64 13.49 7.53
C SER A 17 11.75 14.60 6.92
N LYS A 18 12.23 15.36 5.92
CA LYS A 18 11.41 16.39 5.23
C LYS A 18 10.58 15.84 4.08
N PHE A 19 10.86 14.64 3.60
CA PHE A 19 10.15 13.98 2.50
C PHE A 19 9.28 12.78 2.96
N GLU A 20 9.47 12.26 4.17
CA GLU A 20 8.61 11.26 4.82
C GLU A 20 7.31 11.88 5.37
N LYS A 21 6.48 12.47 4.49
CA LYS A 21 5.14 12.95 4.87
C LYS A 21 4.08 11.85 4.91
N TYR A 22 4.45 10.62 4.54
CA TYR A 22 3.54 9.48 4.49
C TYR A 22 4.04 8.36 5.40
N TYR A 23 3.15 7.85 6.24
CA TYR A 23 3.34 6.65 7.03
C TYR A 23 2.98 5.45 6.16
N SER A 24 3.92 4.52 6.00
CA SER A 24 3.69 3.26 5.27
C SER A 24 3.38 2.12 6.25
N SER A 25 2.46 1.24 5.87
CA SER A 25 2.18 -0.01 6.59
C SER A 25 3.31 -1.03 6.44
N GLY A 26 4.21 -0.81 5.48
CA GLY A 26 5.07 -1.83 4.91
C GLY A 26 4.32 -2.74 3.94
N GLU A 27 5.06 -3.68 3.37
CA GLU A 27 4.53 -4.73 2.51
C GLU A 27 3.88 -5.82 3.37
N MET A 28 2.57 -6.04 3.21
CA MET A 28 1.82 -7.12 3.83
C MET A 28 1.48 -8.17 2.81
N ASN A 29 1.74 -9.43 3.13
CA ASN A 29 1.50 -10.55 2.24
C ASN A 29 0.32 -11.37 2.80
N PHE A 30 -0.70 -11.60 1.99
CA PHE A 30 -1.90 -12.35 2.34
C PHE A 30 -2.02 -13.57 1.45
N VAL A 31 -2.16 -14.75 2.02
CA VAL A 31 -2.47 -15.97 1.28
C VAL A 31 -3.97 -16.03 1.04
N ILE A 32 -4.39 -16.11 -0.22
CA ILE A 32 -5.81 -16.18 -0.59
C ILE A 32 -5.98 -17.11 -1.79
N SER A 33 -7.01 -17.96 -1.75
CA SER A 33 -7.28 -18.92 -2.82
C SER A 33 -7.63 -18.25 -4.14
N GLU A 34 -8.34 -17.12 -4.10
CA GLU A 34 -8.81 -16.38 -5.28
C GLU A 34 -8.37 -14.91 -5.28
N PRO A 35 -7.11 -14.62 -5.64
CA PRO A 35 -6.59 -13.25 -5.64
C PRO A 35 -7.28 -12.35 -6.67
N ASP A 36 -7.66 -12.88 -7.83
CA ASP A 36 -8.36 -12.13 -8.88
C ASP A 36 -9.76 -11.67 -8.43
N SER A 37 -10.55 -12.56 -7.83
CA SER A 37 -11.87 -12.24 -7.26
C SER A 37 -11.76 -11.14 -6.19
N MET A 38 -10.73 -11.22 -5.34
CA MET A 38 -10.47 -10.24 -4.30
C MET A 38 -10.12 -8.86 -4.86
N ILE A 39 -9.27 -8.80 -5.90
CA ILE A 39 -8.91 -7.55 -6.56
C ILE A 39 -10.14 -6.88 -7.17
N ILE A 40 -11.01 -7.63 -7.84
CA ILE A 40 -12.25 -7.10 -8.43
C ILE A 40 -13.18 -6.55 -7.34
N ASN A 41 -13.28 -7.24 -6.20
CA ASN A 41 -14.11 -6.80 -5.08
C ASN A 41 -13.56 -5.52 -4.42
N LEU A 42 -12.24 -5.43 -4.22
CA LEU A 42 -11.57 -4.22 -3.74
C LEU A 42 -11.78 -3.05 -4.72
N GLU A 43 -11.60 -3.29 -6.01
CA GLU A 43 -11.82 -2.29 -7.04
C GLU A 43 -13.24 -1.72 -6.96
N LYS A 44 -14.25 -2.59 -6.89
CA LYS A 44 -15.66 -2.15 -6.77
C LYS A 44 -15.92 -1.38 -5.48
N LYS A 45 -15.37 -1.84 -4.34
CA LYS A 45 -15.57 -1.19 -3.03
C LYS A 45 -14.99 0.21 -2.99
N TYR A 46 -13.82 0.42 -3.58
CA TYR A 46 -13.05 1.66 -3.49
C TYR A 46 -13.08 2.51 -4.77
N SER A 47 -13.84 2.09 -5.79
CA SER A 47 -14.07 2.82 -7.05
C SER A 47 -14.60 4.24 -6.83
N ILE A 48 -15.40 4.44 -5.78
CA ILE A 48 -15.93 5.75 -5.41
C ILE A 48 -14.96 6.60 -4.58
N THR A 49 -13.91 5.99 -4.03
CA THR A 49 -13.04 6.61 -3.01
C THR A 49 -11.92 7.44 -3.64
N GLY A 50 -11.48 7.09 -4.85
CA GLY A 50 -10.35 7.76 -5.48
C GLY A 50 -10.06 7.25 -6.89
N LYS A 51 -8.92 7.67 -7.43
CA LYS A 51 -8.47 7.23 -8.74
C LYS A 51 -7.94 5.80 -8.64
N ILE A 52 -8.47 4.92 -9.48
CA ILE A 52 -7.95 3.56 -9.64
C ILE A 52 -6.91 3.56 -10.75
N ASP A 53 -5.77 2.93 -10.50
CA ASP A 53 -4.74 2.62 -11.48
C ASP A 53 -4.48 1.10 -11.50
N LYS A 54 -4.43 0.53 -12.71
CA LYS A 54 -4.26 -0.92 -12.93
C LYS A 54 -2.94 -1.29 -13.61
N LEU A 55 -1.98 -0.37 -13.72
CA LEU A 55 -0.71 -0.62 -14.40
C LEU A 55 0.14 -1.67 -13.67
N ASP A 56 0.10 -1.67 -12.34
CA ASP A 56 0.90 -2.57 -11.51
C ASP A 56 0.07 -3.15 -10.36
N GLY A 57 -0.90 -3.98 -10.74
CA GLY A 57 -1.92 -4.54 -9.85
C GLY A 57 -3.16 -3.65 -9.75
N LEU A 58 -3.63 -3.39 -8.54
CA LEU A 58 -4.71 -2.46 -8.22
C LEU A 58 -4.16 -1.40 -7.26
N THR A 59 -3.93 -0.20 -7.78
CA THR A 59 -3.57 0.96 -6.97
C THR A 59 -4.77 1.86 -6.83
N ILE A 60 -5.05 2.29 -5.60
CA ILE A 60 -6.13 3.23 -5.30
C ILE A 60 -5.52 4.45 -4.64
N LEU A 61 -5.67 5.58 -5.32
CA LEU A 61 -5.15 6.88 -4.94
C LEU A 61 -6.32 7.72 -4.42
N ALA A 62 -6.47 7.78 -3.09
CA ALA A 62 -7.38 8.71 -2.44
C ALA A 62 -6.66 10.03 -2.12
N SER A 63 -7.39 11.02 -1.60
CA SER A 63 -6.83 12.34 -1.29
C SER A 63 -5.75 12.31 -0.21
N ASP A 64 -5.91 11.42 0.78
CA ASP A 64 -5.14 11.43 2.01
C ASP A 64 -4.31 10.16 2.24
N TYR A 65 -4.58 9.13 1.43
CA TYR A 65 -3.91 7.84 1.50
C TYR A 65 -3.96 7.17 0.13
N TRP A 66 -3.07 6.22 -0.05
CA TRP A 66 -3.12 5.33 -1.19
C TRP A 66 -2.78 3.92 -0.75
N PHE A 67 -3.23 2.95 -1.52
CA PHE A 67 -2.79 1.58 -1.33
C PHE A 67 -2.64 0.89 -2.67
N ASN A 68 -1.74 -0.08 -2.72
CA ASN A 68 -1.47 -0.90 -3.86
C ASN A 68 -1.63 -2.37 -3.48
N VAL A 69 -2.39 -3.10 -4.29
CA VAL A 69 -2.64 -4.53 -4.16
C VAL A 69 -2.14 -5.23 -5.41
N ARG A 70 -1.15 -6.10 -5.27
CA ARG A 70 -0.58 -6.89 -6.35
C ARG A 70 -0.84 -8.36 -6.08
N LYS A 71 -1.27 -9.10 -7.10
CA LYS A 71 -1.22 -10.56 -7.04
C LYS A 71 0.20 -11.03 -7.32
N SER A 72 0.63 -12.05 -6.60
CA SER A 72 1.80 -12.83 -6.99
C SER A 72 1.47 -13.60 -8.27
N ASN A 73 2.43 -13.66 -9.20
CA ASN A 73 2.26 -14.36 -10.47
C ASN A 73 2.37 -15.88 -10.31
N THR A 74 3.02 -16.35 -9.24
CA THR A 74 3.42 -17.76 -9.08
C THR A 74 2.80 -18.42 -7.85
N GLU A 75 2.23 -17.64 -6.93
CA GLU A 75 1.68 -18.13 -5.66
C GLU A 75 0.29 -17.50 -5.43
N PRO A 76 -0.61 -18.18 -4.69
CA PRO A 76 -1.92 -17.66 -4.29
C PRO A 76 -1.77 -16.61 -3.17
N LEU A 77 -1.08 -15.53 -3.49
CA LEU A 77 -0.65 -14.50 -2.54
C LEU A 77 -0.97 -13.11 -3.08
N LEU A 78 -1.55 -12.28 -2.21
CA LEU A 78 -1.78 -10.86 -2.43
C LEU A 78 -0.79 -10.05 -1.60
N ARG A 79 -0.09 -9.16 -2.27
CA ARG A 79 0.81 -8.19 -1.67
C ARG A 79 0.08 -6.86 -1.57
N VAL A 80 0.02 -6.31 -0.37
CA VAL A 80 -0.66 -5.05 -0.08
C VAL A 80 0.33 -4.07 0.53
N ASN A 81 0.44 -2.88 -0.05
CA ASN A 81 1.15 -1.75 0.52
C ASN A 81 0.16 -0.60 0.73
N ILE A 82 0.19 0.03 1.90
CA ILE A 82 -0.70 1.15 2.24
C ILE A 82 0.19 2.28 2.73
N GLU A 83 -0.08 3.49 2.26
CA GLU A 83 0.55 4.70 2.76
C GLU A 83 -0.51 5.76 3.03
N ALA A 84 -0.38 6.47 4.15
CA ALA A 84 -1.29 7.53 4.54
C ALA A 84 -0.54 8.74 5.10
N ASP A 85 -1.13 9.92 5.02
CA ASP A 85 -0.61 11.17 5.58
C ASP A 85 -0.34 11.11 7.10
N THR A 86 -1.02 10.22 7.82
CA THR A 86 -1.03 10.13 9.29
C THR A 86 -1.07 8.68 9.76
N LEU A 87 -0.45 8.42 10.92
CA LEU A 87 -0.39 7.08 11.52
C LEU A 87 -1.78 6.55 11.93
N ASP A 88 -2.70 7.43 12.34
CA ASP A 88 -4.07 7.08 12.70
C ASP A 88 -4.85 6.57 11.48
N LYS A 89 -4.80 7.30 10.36
CA LYS A 89 -5.42 6.86 9.10
C LYS A 89 -4.78 5.59 8.57
N LEU A 90 -3.45 5.50 8.62
CA LEU A 90 -2.75 4.27 8.23
C LEU A 90 -3.28 3.07 9.01
N SER A 91 -3.37 3.19 10.34
CA SER A 91 -3.82 2.11 11.22
C SER A 91 -5.27 1.72 10.96
N LYS A 92 -6.15 2.71 10.74
CA LYS A 92 -7.57 2.49 10.39
C LYS A 92 -7.72 1.77 9.07
N ILE A 93 -7.11 2.29 8.00
CA ILE A 93 -7.20 1.70 6.65
C ILE A 93 -6.55 0.32 6.62
N LYS A 94 -5.40 0.16 7.30
CA LYS A 94 -4.73 -1.15 7.46
C LYS A 94 -5.65 -2.16 8.12
N GLN A 95 -6.27 -1.82 9.25
CA GLN A 95 -7.20 -2.72 9.93
C GLN A 95 -8.44 -3.02 9.08
N GLU A 96 -8.96 -2.03 8.36
CA GLU A 96 -10.11 -2.23 7.47
C GLU A 96 -9.78 -3.19 6.33
N ILE A 97 -8.64 -3.00 5.65
CA ILE A 97 -8.21 -3.85 4.54
C ILE A 97 -7.89 -5.27 5.03
N ILE A 98 -7.18 -5.41 6.16
CA ILE A 98 -6.92 -6.72 6.78
C ILE A 98 -8.24 -7.43 7.08
N SER A 99 -9.16 -6.75 7.77
CA SER A 99 -10.45 -7.35 8.15
C SER A 99 -11.28 -7.74 6.93
N TYR A 100 -11.22 -6.94 5.87
CA TYR A 100 -11.91 -7.23 4.61
C TYR A 100 -11.30 -8.45 3.90
N ILE A 101 -9.98 -8.53 3.79
CA ILE A 101 -9.27 -9.68 3.21
C ILE A 101 -9.54 -10.95 4.02
N VAL A 102 -9.44 -10.87 5.35
CA VAL A 102 -9.70 -12.01 6.25
C VAL A 102 -11.15 -12.48 6.16
N SER A 103 -12.12 -11.56 6.05
CA SER A 103 -13.52 -11.89 5.84
C SER A 103 -13.79 -12.62 4.52
N GLN A 104 -12.91 -12.49 3.53
CA GLN A 104 -12.96 -13.17 2.24
C GLN A 104 -12.09 -14.44 2.21
N GLY A 105 -11.57 -14.87 3.36
CA GLY A 105 -10.75 -16.08 3.50
C GLY A 105 -9.25 -15.88 3.32
N GLY A 106 -8.76 -14.64 3.26
CA GLY A 106 -7.33 -14.35 3.20
C GLY A 106 -6.64 -14.47 4.56
N ILE A 107 -5.43 -15.01 4.58
CA ILE A 107 -4.63 -15.21 5.80
C ILE A 107 -3.38 -14.33 5.72
N LEU A 108 -3.17 -13.45 6.69
CA LEU A 108 -1.95 -12.65 6.78
C LEU A 108 -0.75 -13.57 7.07
N LYS A 109 0.31 -13.44 6.26
CA LYS A 109 1.56 -14.20 6.35
C LYS A 109 2.68 -13.36 6.94
#